data_AF-A0A060X3N5-F1
#
_entry.id   AF-A0A060X3N5-F1
#
_cell.length_a   1.000
_cell.length_b   1.000
_cell.length_c   1.000
_cell.angle_alpha   90.00
_cell.angle_beta   90.00
_cell.angle_gamma   90.00
#
_symmetry.space_group_name_H-M   'P 1'
#
loop_
_entity.id
_entity.type
_entity.pdbx_description
1 polymer ?
#
loop_
_entity_poly.entity_id
_entity_poly.type
_entity_poly.pdbx_seq_one_letter_code
_entity_poly.pdbx_strand_id
1 'polypeptide(L)'
;MGTQEELLVFIWSNGPLDFIDASDALQPFRQYQYSVHAHNSRGSARSQWASAVTMEAGPEDIAPPIVTPTSAYSVQLNWTQPGQPNGRISQYRLVYRKQPTDPTLNTSTIIALTVPVRKDTI
;
A
#
# COMPACT_ATOMS: atom_id res chain seq x y z
N MET A 1 -18.63 1.98 0.90
CA MET A 1 -19.71 2.90 0.50
C MET A 1 -19.47 4.19 1.26
N GLY A 2 -18.89 5.19 0.60
CA GLY A 2 -18.54 6.46 1.20
C GLY A 2 -18.10 7.39 0.09
N THR A 3 -19.05 8.03 -0.57
CA THR A 3 -18.77 9.18 -1.42
C THR A 3 -18.54 10.35 -0.47
N GLN A 4 -17.28 10.62 -0.13
CA GLN A 4 -16.93 11.88 0.50
C GLN A 4 -17.02 12.95 -0.58
N GLU A 5 -18.09 13.75 -0.53
CA GLU A 5 -18.17 14.95 -1.35
C GLU A 5 -17.29 16.02 -0.71
N GLU A 6 -16.03 16.09 -1.13
CA GLU A 6 -15.21 17.24 -0.80
C GLU A 6 -15.47 18.34 -1.83
N LEU A 7 -16.23 19.36 -1.43
CA LEU A 7 -16.54 20.51 -2.26
C LEU A 7 -15.42 21.54 -2.15
N LEU A 8 -14.41 21.45 -3.02
CA LEU A 8 -13.47 22.56 -3.19
C LEU A 8 -14.12 23.66 -4.03
N VAL A 9 -14.43 24.77 -3.38
CA VAL A 9 -15.01 25.95 -4.01
C VAL A 9 -13.88 26.86 -4.50
N PHE A 10 -13.62 26.86 -5.81
CA PHE A 10 -12.72 27.83 -6.45
C PHE A 10 -13.52 29.05 -6.86
N ILE A 11 -13.26 30.19 -6.22
CA ILE A 11 -13.90 31.46 -6.53
C ILE A 11 -12.91 32.26 -7.41
N TRP A 12 -13.27 32.45 -8.69
CA TRP A 12 -12.60 33.25 -9.74
C TRP A 12 -11.63 32.54 -10.69
N SER A 13 -11.71 32.97 -11.96
CA SER A 13 -11.20 32.37 -13.20
C SER A 13 -9.69 32.51 -13.46
N ASN A 14 -8.91 32.97 -12.50
CA ASN A 14 -7.47 33.23 -12.69
C ASN A 14 -6.59 32.28 -11.87
N GLY A 15 -7.19 31.21 -11.31
CA GLY A 15 -6.49 30.18 -10.56
C GLY A 15 -6.07 28.99 -11.42
N PRO A 16 -5.16 28.14 -10.90
CA PRO A 16 -4.80 26.88 -11.53
C PRO A 16 -6.05 26.01 -11.78
N LEU A 17 -6.16 25.40 -12.97
CA LEU A 17 -7.27 24.49 -13.35
C LEU A 17 -6.99 23.04 -12.94
N ASP A 18 -5.87 22.78 -12.28
CA ASP A 18 -5.50 21.52 -11.69
C ASP A 18 -6.02 21.40 -10.27
N PHE A 19 -6.51 20.20 -9.95
CA PHE A 19 -6.90 19.81 -8.61
C PHE A 19 -6.04 18.60 -8.20
N ILE A 20 -5.43 18.71 -7.03
CA ILE A 20 -4.73 17.61 -6.37
C ILE A 20 -5.48 17.30 -5.09
N ASP A 21 -6.06 16.11 -5.03
CA ASP A 21 -6.61 15.57 -3.78
C ASP A 21 -5.43 15.09 -2.92
N ALA A 22 -5.16 15.81 -1.83
CA ALA A 22 -4.13 15.51 -0.85
C ALA A 22 -4.74 15.14 0.50
N SER A 23 -5.98 14.65 0.52
CA SER A 23 -6.65 14.25 1.76
C SER A 23 -6.00 13.00 2.36
N ASP A 24 -5.88 12.96 3.69
CA ASP A 24 -5.43 11.78 4.43
C ASP A 24 -6.43 10.61 4.36
N ALA A 25 -7.59 10.81 3.72
CA ALA A 25 -8.61 9.79 3.49
C ALA A 25 -8.31 8.92 2.25
N LEU A 26 -7.35 9.32 1.41
CA LEU A 26 -6.95 8.54 0.24
C LEU A 26 -6.19 7.28 0.66
N GLN A 27 -6.67 6.14 0.18
CA GLN A 27 -6.01 4.85 0.38
C GLN A 27 -4.97 4.64 -0.72
N PRO A 28 -3.81 4.02 -0.41
CA PRO A 28 -2.81 3.67 -1.42
C PRO A 28 -3.34 2.69 -2.46
N PHE A 29 -2.78 2.77 -3.67
CA PHE A 29 -3.10 1.87 -4.79
C PHE A 29 -4.61 1.65 -5.01
N ARG A 30 -5.38 2.75 -4.93
CA ARG A 30 -6.84 2.74 -4.99
C ARG A 30 -7.33 3.67 -6.08
N GLN A 31 -8.32 3.21 -6.85
CA GLN A 31 -8.97 4.03 -7.86
C GLN A 31 -10.04 4.91 -7.23
N TYR A 32 -9.99 6.20 -7.56
CA TYR A 32 -10.97 7.23 -7.21
C TYR A 32 -11.53 7.86 -8.48
N GLN A 33 -12.71 8.47 -8.35
CA GLN A 33 -13.38 9.17 -9.43
C GLN A 33 -13.73 10.59 -9.01
N TYR A 34 -13.47 11.55 -9.89
CA TYR A 34 -13.68 12.97 -9.67
C TYR A 34 -14.48 13.58 -10.81
N SER A 35 -15.33 14.56 -10.50
CA SER A 35 -16.06 15.35 -11.49
C SER A 35 -16.10 16.81 -11.06
N VAL A 36 -16.00 17.72 -12.01
CA VAL A 36 -16.08 19.16 -11.74
C VAL A 36 -17.53 19.61 -11.88
N HIS A 37 -18.02 20.37 -10.89
CA HIS A 37 -19.32 21.04 -10.93
C HIS A 37 -19.09 22.55 -11.01
N ALA A 38 -19.53 23.18 -12.09
CA ALA A 38 -19.47 24.63 -12.28
C ALA A 38 -20.87 25.24 -12.09
N HIS A 39 -20.94 26.37 -11.39
CA HIS A 39 -22.19 27.11 -11.16
C HIS A 39 -21.98 28.60 -11.42
N ASN A 40 -22.94 29.25 -12.08
CA ASN A 40 -22.98 30.70 -12.29
C ASN A 40 -24.42 31.24 -12.10
N SER A 41 -24.64 32.55 -12.30
CA SER A 41 -25.96 33.17 -12.14
C SER A 41 -27.03 32.71 -13.14
N ARG A 42 -26.63 31.95 -14.17
CA ARG A 42 -27.51 31.41 -15.21
C ARG A 42 -27.79 29.92 -15.03
N GLY A 43 -27.09 29.22 -14.16
CA GLY A 43 -27.30 27.80 -13.88
C GLY A 43 -26.00 27.05 -13.56
N SER A 44 -26.04 25.72 -13.68
CA SER A 44 -24.91 24.84 -13.40
C SER A 44 -24.68 23.80 -14.49
N ALA A 45 -23.46 23.28 -14.52
CA ALA A 45 -23.04 22.20 -15.39
C ALA A 45 -22.06 21.28 -14.67
N ARG A 46 -22.06 20.00 -15.01
CA ARG A 46 -21.16 18.98 -14.45
C ARG A 46 -20.33 18.35 -15.58
N SER A 47 -19.05 18.13 -15.34
CA SER A 47 -18.19 17.39 -16.26
C SER A 47 -18.53 15.90 -16.26
N GLN A 48 -17.99 15.18 -17.24
CA GLN A 48 -17.82 13.72 -17.13
C GLN A 48 -16.88 13.36 -15.97
N TRP A 49 -17.00 12.12 -15.48
CA TRP A 49 -16.11 11.58 -14.46
C TRP A 49 -14.72 11.30 -15.02
N ALA A 50 -13.68 11.73 -14.31
CA ALA A 50 -12.31 11.33 -14.51
C ALA A 50 -11.91 10.30 -13.44
N SER A 51 -11.11 9.31 -13.79
CA SER A 51 -10.58 8.32 -12.84
C SER A 51 -9.09 8.53 -12.64
N ALA A 52 -8.62 8.38 -11.40
CA ALA A 52 -7.21 8.38 -11.04
C ALA A 52 -6.92 7.26 -10.05
N VAL A 53 -5.70 6.72 -10.09
CA VAL A 53 -5.23 5.72 -9.13
C VAL A 53 -4.16 6.36 -8.27
N THR A 54 -4.30 6.25 -6.96
CA THR A 54 -3.30 6.73 -6.00
C THR A 54 -2.01 5.94 -6.13
N MET A 55 -0.91 6.55 -5.69
CA MET A 55 0.40 5.88 -5.69
C MET A 55 0.39 4.64 -4.77
N GLU A 56 1.31 3.71 -5.06
CA GLU A 56 1.59 2.61 -4.14
C GLU A 56 2.28 3.13 -2.88
N ALA A 57 2.05 2.45 -1.76
CA ALA A 57 2.72 2.68 -0.49
C ALA A 57 3.28 1.37 0.07
N GLY A 58 3.94 1.45 1.23
CA GLY A 58 4.45 0.27 1.90
C GLY A 58 3.31 -0.66 2.35
N PRO A 59 3.51 -2.00 2.30
CA PRO A 59 2.52 -2.93 2.81
C PRO A 59 2.40 -2.82 4.33
N GLU A 60 1.18 -2.91 4.82
CA GLU A 60 0.80 -2.88 6.23
C GLU A 60 0.10 -4.18 6.64
N ASP A 61 -0.08 -4.37 7.94
CA ASP A 61 -0.68 -5.59 8.52
C ASP A 61 0.05 -6.88 8.09
N ILE A 62 1.39 -6.85 8.20
CA ILE A 62 2.24 -8.00 7.89
C ILE A 62 2.23 -8.96 9.08
N ALA A 63 1.61 -10.13 8.90
CA ALA A 63 1.64 -11.20 9.89
C ALA A 63 3.01 -11.91 9.95
N PRO A 64 3.44 -12.38 11.13
CA PRO A 64 4.64 -13.20 11.24
C PRO A 64 4.48 -14.53 10.48
N PRO A 65 5.57 -15.08 9.92
CA PRO A 65 5.51 -16.38 9.26
C PRO A 65 5.26 -17.50 10.27
N ILE A 66 4.48 -18.50 9.86
CA ILE A 66 4.32 -19.76 10.56
C ILE A 66 5.58 -20.60 10.30
N VAL A 67 6.20 -21.06 11.37
CA VAL A 67 7.44 -21.85 11.34
C VAL A 67 7.15 -23.28 11.74
N THR A 68 7.54 -24.25 10.91
CA THR A 68 7.42 -25.67 11.20
C THR A 68 8.79 -26.34 11.09
N PRO A 69 9.33 -26.92 12.17
CA PRO A 69 10.58 -27.67 12.11
C PRO A 69 10.45 -28.88 11.18
N THR A 70 11.43 -29.06 10.29
CA THR A 70 11.47 -30.20 9.36
C THR A 70 12.65 -31.13 9.63
N SER A 71 13.73 -30.63 10.24
CA SER A 71 14.86 -31.44 10.74
C SER A 71 15.68 -30.68 11.78
N ALA A 72 16.77 -31.26 12.26
CA ALA A 72 17.73 -30.60 13.17
C ALA A 72 18.34 -29.30 12.60
N TYR A 73 18.35 -29.14 11.27
CA TYR A 73 18.97 -27.99 10.59
C TYR A 73 18.06 -27.31 9.56
N SER A 74 16.77 -27.66 9.52
CA SER A 74 15.85 -27.07 8.55
C SER A 74 14.46 -26.82 9.15
N VAL A 75 13.85 -25.75 8.65
CA VAL A 75 12.47 -25.35 8.96
C VAL A 75 11.74 -25.01 7.67
N GLN A 76 10.44 -25.27 7.65
CA GLN A 76 9.52 -24.76 6.64
C GLN A 76 8.89 -23.47 7.16
N LEU A 77 8.82 -22.46 6.29
CA LEU A 77 8.19 -21.18 6.57
C LEU A 77 6.98 -21.03 5.66
N ASN A 78 5.83 -20.68 6.23
CA ASN A 78 4.61 -20.33 5.51
C ASN A 78 4.14 -18.95 5.95
N TRP A 79 3.72 -18.10 5.02
CA TRP A 79 3.19 -16.76 5.31
C TRP A 79 2.09 -16.42 4.32
N THR A 80 1.23 -15.48 4.71
CA THR A 80 0.17 -14.95 3.85
C THR A 80 0.58 -13.60 3.27
N GLN A 81 -0.18 -13.12 2.29
CA GLN A 81 -0.03 -11.74 1.84
C GLN A 81 -0.32 -10.75 3.00
N PRO A 82 0.28 -9.55 2.98
CA PRO A 82 -0.06 -8.50 3.93
C PRO A 82 -1.57 -8.21 3.91
N GLY A 83 -2.16 -7.90 5.06
CA GLY A 83 -3.59 -7.53 5.13
C GLY A 83 -3.91 -6.29 4.30
N GLN A 84 -2.94 -5.37 4.21
CA GLN A 84 -3.01 -4.18 3.38
C GLN A 84 -1.77 -4.12 2.46
N PRO A 85 -1.83 -4.71 1.26
CA PRO A 85 -0.68 -4.71 0.34
C PRO A 85 -0.23 -3.33 -0.12
N ASN A 86 -1.18 -2.37 -0.16
CA ASN A 86 -0.96 -0.98 -0.57
C ASN A 86 -0.26 -0.81 -1.93
N GLY A 87 -0.33 -1.84 -2.78
CA GLY A 87 0.39 -1.94 -4.03
C GLY A 87 0.57 -3.38 -4.48
N ARG A 88 1.29 -3.57 -5.59
CA ARG A 88 1.65 -4.89 -6.09
C ARG A 88 2.84 -5.45 -5.31
N ILE A 89 2.65 -6.57 -4.63
CA ILE A 89 3.75 -7.26 -3.94
C ILE A 89 4.72 -7.88 -4.96
N SER A 90 5.97 -7.45 -4.92
CA SER A 90 7.04 -7.94 -5.81
C SER A 90 7.94 -9.01 -5.17
N GLN A 91 8.13 -8.94 -3.85
CA GLN A 91 9.03 -9.83 -3.10
C GLN A 91 8.70 -9.85 -1.61
N TYR A 92 9.17 -10.88 -0.92
CA TYR A 92 9.21 -10.99 0.53
C TYR A 92 10.66 -11.02 1.03
N ARG A 93 10.95 -10.24 2.07
CA ARG A 93 12.24 -10.28 2.77
C ARG A 93 12.05 -10.93 4.14
N LEU A 94 12.57 -12.14 4.28
CA LEU A 94 12.55 -12.90 5.52
C LEU A 94 13.83 -12.62 6.29
N VAL A 95 13.72 -12.22 7.56
CA VAL A 95 14.87 -11.92 8.42
C VAL A 95 14.81 -12.80 9.66
N TYR A 96 15.91 -13.49 9.97
CA TYR A 96 16.02 -14.28 11.19
C TYR A 96 17.34 -14.02 11.90
N ARG A 97 17.33 -14.16 13.23
CA ARG A 97 18.50 -14.04 14.09
C ARG A 97 18.95 -15.42 14.55
N LYS A 98 20.23 -15.74 14.35
CA LYS A 98 20.86 -16.89 14.99
C LYS A 98 21.31 -16.47 16.39
N GLN A 99 20.79 -17.14 17.41
CA GLN A 99 21.28 -16.97 18.76
C GLN A 99 22.61 -17.73 18.91
N PRO A 100 23.64 -17.13 19.55
CA PRO A 100 24.87 -17.83 19.83
C PRO A 100 24.62 -19.01 20.78
N THR A 101 25.28 -20.13 20.50
CA THR A 101 25.23 -21.33 21.36
C THR A 101 26.09 -21.17 22.62
N ASP A 102 27.07 -20.26 22.60
CA ASP A 102 27.88 -19.91 23.75
C ASP A 102 27.30 -18.65 24.43
N PRO A 103 26.83 -18.75 25.68
CA PRO A 103 26.24 -17.63 26.40
C PRO A 103 27.24 -16.50 26.74
N THR A 104 28.54 -16.73 26.57
CA THR A 104 29.59 -15.71 26.76
C THR A 104 29.84 -14.86 25.51
N LEU A 105 29.32 -15.28 24.34
CA LEU A 105 29.42 -14.53 23.10
C LEU A 105 28.22 -13.59 22.93
N ASN A 106 28.49 -12.28 22.87
CA ASN A 106 27.47 -11.24 22.64
C ASN A 106 27.17 -10.99 21.15
N THR A 107 27.51 -11.92 20.26
CA THR A 107 27.35 -11.77 18.80
C THR A 107 26.11 -12.49 18.30
N SER A 108 25.14 -11.72 17.81
CA SER A 108 23.98 -12.22 17.07
C SER A 108 24.18 -12.04 15.58
N THR A 109 24.02 -13.10 14.79
CA THR A 109 24.05 -12.98 13.33
C THR A 109 22.63 -12.81 12.81
N ILE A 110 22.37 -11.72 12.09
CA ILE A 110 21.11 -11.48 11.39
C ILE A 110 21.29 -11.92 9.94
N ILE A 111 20.37 -12.76 9.44
CA ILE A 111 20.40 -13.26 8.08
C ILE A 111 19.08 -12.87 7.40
N ALA A 112 19.19 -12.41 6.15
CA ALA A 112 18.05 -12.05 5.32
C ALA A 112 17.99 -12.94 4.08
N LEU A 113 16.78 -13.41 3.75
CA LEU A 113 16.47 -14.16 2.55
C LEU A 113 15.43 -13.37 1.75
N THR A 114 15.59 -13.31 0.44
CA THR A 114 14.66 -12.62 -0.46
C THR A 114 13.95 -13.65 -1.33
N VAL A 115 12.62 -13.63 -1.32
CA VAL A 115 11.76 -14.54 -2.09
C VAL A 115 10.95 -13.71 -3.08
N PRO A 116 11.20 -13.83 -4.40
CA PRO A 116 10.41 -13.12 -5.40
C PRO A 116 9.02 -13.74 -5.55
N VAL A 117 8.01 -12.91 -5.83
CA VAL A 117 6.67 -13.40 -6.18
C VAL A 117 6.70 -13.96 -7.62
N ARG A 118 6.26 -15.20 -7.81
CA ARG A 118 6.19 -15.82 -9.15
C ARG A 118 5.12 -15.11 -9.98
N LYS A 119 5.41 -14.85 -11.26
CA LYS A 119 4.48 -14.16 -12.17
C LYS A 119 3.41 -15.08 -12.78
N ASP A 120 3.41 -16.36 -12.44
CA ASP A 120 2.70 -17.40 -13.18
C ASP A 120 1.39 -17.86 -12.51
N THR A 121 0.72 -16.97 -11.79
CA THR A 121 -0.59 -17.30 -11.20
C THR A 121 -1.50 -16.09 -11.32
N ILE A 122 -2.11 -15.97 -12.50
CA ILE A 122 -3.33 -15.21 -12.77
C ILE A 122 -4.32 -16.22 -13.36
#